data_AF-A0A2J7ZFE6-F1
#
_entry.id   AF-A0A2J7ZFE6-F1
#
_cell.length_a   1.000
_cell.length_b   1.000
_cell.length_c   1.000
_cell.angle_alpha   90.00
_cell.angle_beta   90.00
_cell.angle_gamma   90.00
#
_symmetry.space_group_name_H-M   'P 1'
#
loop_
_entity.id
_entity.type
_entity.pdbx_description
1 polymer ?
#
loop_
_entity_poly.entity_id
_entity_poly.type
_entity_poly.pdbx_seq_one_letter_code
_entity_poly.pdbx_strand_id
1 'polypeptide(L)'
;VNRRTETYDGIDVCGRRLADEIRTVAAAHPDLQRISVIGHSMGGLLARYAIGLLYSPATGRIAGLAPAHFITLATPHVGCDAEGLAQ
;
A
#
# COMPACT_ATOMS: atom_id res chain seq x y z
N VAL A 1 10.16 5.39 -4.13
CA VAL A 1 9.91 3.97 -4.46
C VAL A 1 9.13 3.79 -5.75
N ASN A 2 8.13 4.62 -6.07
CA ASN A 2 7.53 4.66 -7.40
C ASN A 2 7.70 6.08 -7.97
N ARG A 3 8.68 6.30 -8.87
CA ARG A 3 8.99 7.63 -9.43
C ARG A 3 9.02 7.59 -10.97
N ARG A 4 8.58 8.70 -11.60
CA ARG A 4 8.62 8.88 -13.06
C ARG A 4 7.87 7.75 -13.78
N THR A 5 8.55 7.00 -14.64
CA THR A 5 7.95 5.92 -15.43
C THR A 5 7.66 4.67 -14.60
N GLU A 6 8.27 4.51 -13.43
CA GLU A 6 8.05 3.36 -12.55
C GLU A 6 6.60 3.28 -12.04
N THR A 7 5.85 4.40 -12.06
CA THR A 7 4.43 4.40 -11.69
C THR A 7 3.53 3.74 -12.73
N TYR A 8 4.05 3.44 -13.93
CA TYR A 8 3.33 2.72 -14.98
C TYR A 8 3.50 1.20 -14.89
N ASP A 9 4.25 0.69 -13.93
CA ASP A 9 4.51 -0.76 -13.78
C ASP A 9 3.30 -1.54 -13.22
N GLY A 10 2.15 -0.89 -13.06
CA GLY A 10 0.93 -1.51 -12.52
C GLY A 10 0.83 -1.41 -10.99
N ILE A 11 -0.40 -1.59 -10.50
CA ILE A 11 -0.74 -1.42 -9.08
C ILE A 11 -0.07 -2.48 -8.20
N ASP A 12 0.02 -3.71 -8.71
CA ASP A 12 0.59 -4.86 -8.02
C ASP A 12 2.11 -4.71 -7.83
N VAL A 13 2.84 -4.29 -8.87
CA VAL A 13 4.29 -4.04 -8.79
C VAL A 13 4.56 -2.84 -7.90
N CYS A 14 3.88 -1.71 -8.14
CA CYS A 14 4.05 -0.49 -7.37
C CYS A 14 3.67 -0.69 -5.89
N GLY A 15 2.62 -1.46 -5.62
CA GLY A 15 2.16 -1.79 -4.28
C GLY A 15 3.12 -2.74 -3.55
N ARG A 16 3.74 -3.70 -4.24
CA ARG A 16 4.78 -4.56 -3.65
C ARG A 16 6.01 -3.75 -3.26
N ARG A 17 6.47 -2.85 -4.13
CA ARG A 17 7.59 -1.95 -3.84
C ARG A 17 7.29 -1.07 -2.61
N LEU A 18 6.08 -0.52 -2.52
CA LEU A 18 5.63 0.24 -1.34
C LEU A 18 5.62 -0.64 -0.07
N ALA A 19 5.18 -1.90 -0.17
CA ALA A 19 5.18 -2.82 0.96
C ALA A 19 6.60 -3.07 1.49
N ASP A 20 7.56 -3.25 0.59
CA ASP A 20 8.97 -3.46 0.96
C ASP A 20 9.58 -2.22 1.61
N GLU A 21 9.28 -1.02 1.10
CA GLU A 21 9.68 0.25 1.75
C GLU A 21 9.16 0.35 3.19
N ILE A 22 7.88 0.04 3.40
CA ILE A 22 7.27 0.07 4.75
C ILE A 22 7.97 -0.93 5.68
N ARG A 23 8.32 -2.14 5.20
CA ARG A 23 9.08 -3.11 6.00
C ARG A 23 10.46 -2.58 6.36
N THR A 24 11.18 -1.98 5.41
CA THR A 24 12.50 -1.40 5.67
C THR A 24 12.42 -0.32 6.73
N VAL A 25 11.44 0.59 6.65
CA VAL A 25 11.25 1.65 7.65
C VAL A 25 10.88 1.06 9.01
N ALA A 26 9.92 0.12 9.07
CA ALA A 26 9.50 -0.50 10.32
C ALA A 26 10.64 -1.28 11.00
N ALA A 27 11.47 -1.98 10.23
CA ALA A 27 12.63 -2.71 10.74
C ALA A 27 13.74 -1.76 11.23
N ALA A 28 13.93 -0.62 10.58
CA ALA A 28 14.91 0.39 10.97
C ALA A 28 14.51 1.16 12.24
N HIS A 29 13.21 1.20 12.57
CA HIS A 29 12.65 1.96 13.69
C HIS A 29 11.79 1.06 14.60
N PRO A 30 12.40 0.22 15.45
CA PRO A 30 11.69 -0.76 16.28
C PRO A 30 10.80 -0.14 17.38
N ASP A 31 10.97 1.15 17.64
CA ASP A 31 10.17 1.95 18.57
C ASP A 31 8.83 2.43 17.98
N LEU A 32 8.64 2.33 16.65
CA LEU A 32 7.36 2.62 16.02
C LEU A 32 6.27 1.67 16.52
N GLN A 33 5.12 2.24 16.89
CA GLN A 33 4.01 1.46 17.44
C GLN A 33 2.78 1.40 16.53
N ARG A 34 2.61 2.43 15.70
CA ARG A 34 1.39 2.64 14.91
C ARG A 34 1.70 3.08 13.49
N ILE A 35 0.79 2.79 12.58
CA ILE A 35 0.85 3.23 11.19
C ILE A 35 -0.47 3.86 10.76
N SER A 36 -0.36 5.01 10.08
CA SER A 36 -1.44 5.66 9.35
C SER A 36 -1.05 5.72 7.88
N VAL A 37 -1.99 5.41 6.99
CA VAL A 37 -1.75 5.41 5.55
C VAL A 37 -2.71 6.38 4.88
N ILE A 38 -2.16 7.30 4.09
CA ILE A 38 -2.93 8.28 3.32
C ILE A 38 -2.56 8.09 1.84
N GLY A 39 -3.55 7.86 1.00
CA GLY A 39 -3.39 7.71 -0.44
C GLY A 39 -4.19 8.75 -1.22
N HIS A 40 -3.62 9.26 -2.32
CA HIS A 40 -4.30 10.17 -3.24
C HIS A 40 -4.31 9.57 -4.65
N SER A 41 -5.46 9.63 -5.33
CA SER A 41 -5.62 9.06 -6.68
C SER A 41 -5.14 7.60 -6.73
N MET A 42 -4.32 7.23 -7.72
CA MET A 42 -3.73 5.89 -7.83
C MET A 42 -2.99 5.44 -6.56
N GLY A 43 -2.40 6.37 -5.79
CA GLY A 43 -1.69 6.07 -4.56
C GLY A 43 -2.55 5.37 -3.51
N GLY A 44 -3.86 5.60 -3.48
CA GLY A 44 -4.77 4.87 -2.58
C GLY A 44 -4.93 3.39 -2.94
N LEU A 45 -4.85 3.04 -4.22
CA LEU A 45 -4.86 1.64 -4.67
C LEU A 45 -3.54 0.95 -4.36
N LEU A 46 -2.41 1.62 -4.60
CA LEU A 46 -1.08 1.12 -4.24
C LEU A 46 -1.00 0.85 -2.73
N ALA A 47 -1.47 1.80 -1.93
CA ALA A 47 -1.55 1.68 -0.47
C ALA A 47 -2.43 0.50 -0.04
N ARG A 48 -3.62 0.35 -0.64
CA ARG A 48 -4.53 -0.76 -0.35
C ARG A 48 -3.87 -2.12 -0.64
N TYR A 49 -3.19 -2.25 -1.77
CA TYR A 49 -2.45 -3.46 -2.14
C TYR A 49 -1.31 -3.74 -1.16
N ALA A 50 -0.50 -2.73 -0.82
CA ALA A 50 0.59 -2.86 0.14
C ALA A 50 0.10 -3.28 1.53
N ILE A 51 -1.00 -2.67 2.03
CA ILE A 51 -1.63 -3.06 3.30
C ILE A 51 -2.01 -4.54 3.27
N GLY A 52 -2.61 -5.02 2.18
CA GLY A 52 -2.96 -6.44 2.02
C GLY A 52 -1.75 -7.38 2.15
N LEU A 53 -0.60 -6.99 1.58
CA LEU A 53 0.64 -7.77 1.69
C LEU A 53 1.29 -7.73 3.08
N LEU A 54 1.02 -6.69 3.86
CA LEU A 54 1.65 -6.43 5.16
C LEU A 54 0.76 -6.82 6.35
N TYR A 55 -0.52 -7.05 6.11
CA TYR A 55 -1.48 -7.39 7.14
C TYR A 55 -1.26 -8.82 7.65
N SER A 56 -1.16 -8.96 8.97
CA SER A 56 -1.09 -10.25 9.65
C SER A 56 -2.43 -10.54 10.32
N PRO A 57 -3.24 -11.49 9.81
CA PRO A 57 -4.54 -11.82 10.40
C PRO A 57 -4.44 -12.29 11.85
N ALA A 58 -3.36 -12.98 12.21
CA ALA A 58 -3.14 -13.49 13.57
C ALA A 58 -2.95 -12.37 14.61
N THR A 59 -2.43 -11.21 14.20
CA THR A 59 -2.12 -10.12 15.13
C THR A 59 -2.97 -8.87 14.90
N GLY A 60 -3.66 -8.79 13.75
CA GLY A 60 -4.36 -7.59 13.32
C GLY A 60 -3.44 -6.41 12.99
N ARG A 61 -2.14 -6.65 12.80
CA ARG A 61 -1.12 -5.61 12.59
C ARG A 61 -0.72 -5.50 11.13
N ILE A 62 -0.24 -4.31 10.74
CA ILE A 62 0.31 -4.02 9.41
C ILE A 62 1.81 -3.82 9.58
N ALA A 63 2.63 -4.71 9.02
CA ALA A 63 4.09 -4.68 9.20
C ALA A 63 4.53 -4.67 10.68
N GLY A 64 3.79 -5.35 11.56
CA GLY A 64 4.04 -5.36 13.01
C GLY A 64 3.55 -4.10 13.76
N LEU A 65 3.05 -3.09 13.05
CA LEU A 65 2.52 -1.85 13.63
C LEU A 65 1.00 -1.95 13.82
N ALA A 66 0.49 -1.35 14.90
CA ALA A 66 -0.94 -1.27 15.12
C ALA A 66 -1.58 -0.28 14.12
N PRO A 67 -2.63 -0.69 13.38
CA PRO A 67 -3.28 0.20 12.43
C PRO A 67 -3.98 1.35 13.17
N ALA A 68 -3.84 2.58 12.64
CA ALA A 68 -4.53 3.75 13.16
C ALA A 68 -5.56 4.28 12.16
N HIS A 69 -5.12 4.65 10.95
CA HIS A 69 -6.00 5.21 9.92
C HIS A 69 -5.63 4.71 8.53
N PHE A 70 -6.65 4.47 7.69
CA PHE A 70 -6.51 4.33 6.25
C PHE A 70 -7.43 5.36 5.57
N ILE A 71 -6.83 6.34 4.92
CA ILE A 71 -7.53 7.46 4.31
C ILE A 71 -7.18 7.51 2.82
N THR A 72 -8.18 7.63 1.97
CA THR A 72 -7.96 7.75 0.53
C THR A 72 -8.75 8.91 -0.05
N LEU A 73 -8.11 9.70 -0.91
CA LEU A 73 -8.68 10.88 -1.55
C LEU A 73 -8.68 10.69 -3.06
N ALA A 74 -9.80 10.98 -3.71
CA ALA A 74 -9.97 10.86 -5.17
C ALA A 74 -9.45 9.52 -5.75
N THR A 75 -9.48 8.44 -4.96
CA THR A 75 -8.92 7.14 -5.32
C THR A 75 -9.96 6.33 -6.08
N PRO A 76 -9.65 5.83 -7.30
CA PRO A 76 -10.62 5.12 -8.13
C PRO A 76 -10.79 3.67 -7.66
N HIS A 77 -11.31 3.45 -6.45
CA HIS A 77 -11.46 2.11 -5.85
C HIS A 77 -12.32 1.14 -6.66
N VAL A 78 -13.26 1.65 -7.46
CA VAL A 78 -14.19 0.86 -8.28
C VAL A 78 -13.69 0.68 -9.72
N GLY A 79 -12.73 1.51 -10.16
CA GLY A 79 -12.32 1.62 -11.58
C GLY A 79 -11.03 0.90 -11.94
N CYS A 80 -10.60 -0.08 -11.14
CA CYS A 80 -9.48 -0.95 -11.48
C CYS A 80 -9.96 -2.38 -11.54
N ASP A 81 -10.48 -2.75 -12.71
CA ASP A 81 -10.58 -4.12 -13.16
C ASP A 81 -9.17 -4.74 -13.25
N ALA A 82 -9.03 -5.96 -12.72
CA ALA A 82 -7.80 -6.75 -12.90
C ALA A 82 -7.62 -7.20 -14.36
N GLU A 83 -8.71 -7.14 -15.14
CA GLU A 83 -8.77 -7.50 -16.55
C GLU A 83 -8.57 -6.24 -17.39
N GLY A 84 -7.31 -5.87 -17.59
CA GLY A 84 -6.99 -4.85 -18.58
C GLY A 84 -7.50 -5.28 -19.95
N LEU A 85 -8.37 -4.46 -20.56
CA LEU A 85 -8.66 -4.43 -22.00
C LEU A 85 -8.86 -5.82 -22.65
N ALA A 86 -9.81 -6.60 -22.14
CA ALA A 86 -10.44 -7.69 -22.89
C ALA A 86 -11.91 -7.34 -23.15
N GLN A 87 -12.14 -6.36 -24.03
CA GLN A 87 -13.36 -6.25 -24.86
C GLN A 87 -12.98 -5.80 -26.26
#